data_AF-A0A2E3M140-F1
#
_entry.id   AF-A0A2E3M140-F1
#
_cell.length_a   1.000
_cell.length_b   1.000
_cell.length_c   1.000
_cell.angle_alpha   90.00
_cell.angle_beta   90.00
_cell.angle_gamma   90.00
#
_symmetry.space_group_name_H-M   'P 1'
#
loop_
_entity.id
_entity.type
_entity.pdbx_description
1 polymer ?
#
loop_
_entity_poly.entity_id
_entity_poly.type
_entity_poly.pdbx_seq_one_letter_code
_entity_poly.pdbx_strand_id
1 'polypeptide(L)'
;EAVRRGVDMFDCVMPTRNARNGTAFTWSGKVNIKAGRYAEDFSPLDPELDCYTSQFSKAYIRHLLNVDEITGLTLVTIQNLAFYLDFVKKLRQSIQNNTFDEFYLKVCNIYPN
;
A
#
# COMPACT_ATOMS: atom_id res chain seq x y z
N GLU A 1 -4.98 15.51 3.79
CA GLU A 1 -5.37 16.60 4.71
C GLU A 1 -4.18 17.35 5.31
N ALA A 2 -3.29 16.71 6.08
CA ALA A 2 -2.17 17.42 6.73
C ALA A 2 -1.27 18.21 5.74
N VAL A 3 -0.92 17.63 4.58
CA VAL A 3 -0.20 18.34 3.51
C VAL A 3 -0.97 19.57 3.01
N ARG A 4 -2.30 19.48 2.86
CA ARG A 4 -3.16 20.62 2.47
C ARG A 4 -3.11 21.76 3.49
N ARG A 5 -2.75 21.44 4.74
CA ARG A 5 -2.58 22.38 5.85
C ARG A 5 -1.13 22.84 6.04
N GLY A 6 -0.23 22.50 5.11
CA GLY A 6 1.17 22.95 5.13
C GLY A 6 2.12 22.08 5.95
N VAL A 7 1.79 20.81 6.23
CA VAL A 7 2.74 19.88 6.86
C VAL A 7 3.59 19.19 5.79
N ASP A 8 4.91 19.28 5.92
CA ASP A 8 5.85 18.80 4.89
C ASP A 8 6.57 17.49 5.24
N MET A 9 6.59 17.10 6.52
CA MET A 9 7.31 15.91 7.00
C MET A 9 6.39 14.99 7.80
N PHE A 10 6.55 13.68 7.60
CA PHE A 10 5.76 12.63 8.25
C PHE A 10 6.64 11.44 8.62
N ASP A 11 6.46 10.92 9.82
CA ASP A 11 6.97 9.63 10.25
C ASP A 11 5.82 8.79 10.83
N CYS A 12 5.84 7.48 10.60
CA CYS A 12 4.87 6.57 11.20
C CYS A 12 5.33 5.12 11.13
N VAL A 13 5.00 4.35 12.17
CA VAL A 13 5.15 2.88 12.17
C VAL A 13 4.03 2.16 11.41
N MET A 14 2.97 2.86 11.02
CA MET A 14 1.78 2.30 10.36
C MET A 14 2.08 1.36 9.18
N PRO A 15 2.92 1.69 8.18
CA PRO A 15 3.17 0.80 7.05
C PRO A 15 3.77 -0.54 7.49
N THR A 16 4.75 -0.52 8.38
CA THR A 16 5.44 -1.74 8.83
C THR A 16 4.63 -2.52 9.85
N ARG A 17 3.92 -1.85 10.77
CA ARG A 17 3.05 -2.49 11.76
C ARG A 17 1.87 -3.20 11.11
N ASN A 18 1.21 -2.54 10.15
CA ASN A 18 0.08 -3.13 9.44
C ASN A 18 0.50 -4.26 8.50
N ALA A 19 1.69 -4.16 7.90
CA ALA A 19 2.25 -5.25 7.11
C ALA A 19 2.38 -6.54 7.93
N ARG A 20 2.90 -6.44 9.15
CA ARG A 20 3.03 -7.60 10.06
C ARG A 20 1.68 -8.21 10.48
N ASN A 21 0.62 -7.40 10.45
CA ASN A 21 -0.75 -7.87 10.67
C ASN A 21 -1.44 -8.35 9.38
N GLY A 22 -0.74 -8.42 8.25
CA GLY A 22 -1.28 -8.88 6.97
C GLY A 22 -2.15 -7.85 6.25
N THR A 23 -1.96 -6.56 6.50
CA THR A 23 -2.63 -5.48 5.75
C THR A 23 -1.65 -4.80 4.80
N ALA A 24 -1.94 -4.88 3.50
CA ALA A 24 -1.23 -4.16 2.45
C ALA A 24 -1.99 -2.89 2.04
N PHE A 25 -1.26 -1.82 1.75
CA PHE A 25 -1.79 -0.60 1.14
C PHE A 25 -1.57 -0.64 -0.37
N THR A 26 -2.61 -0.31 -1.13
CA THR A 26 -2.60 -0.30 -2.59
C THR A 26 -3.37 0.91 -3.14
N TRP A 27 -3.23 1.19 -4.43
CA TRP A 27 -4.05 2.19 -5.12
C TRP A 27 -5.52 1.77 -5.31
N SER A 28 -5.85 0.52 -5.00
CA SER A 28 -7.22 0.00 -4.92
C SER A 28 -7.77 -0.06 -3.47
N GLY A 29 -7.02 0.44 -2.49
CA GLY A 29 -7.41 0.47 -1.07
C GLY A 29 -6.68 -0.54 -0.19
N LYS A 30 -7.22 -0.79 1.00
CA LYS A 30 -6.62 -1.73 1.96
C LYS A 30 -6.89 -3.17 1.54
N VAL A 31 -5.84 -3.98 1.46
CA VAL A 31 -5.91 -5.41 1.20
C VAL A 31 -5.52 -6.17 2.46
N ASN A 32 -6.48 -6.84 3.10
CA ASN A 32 -6.19 -7.81 4.16
C ASN A 32 -5.84 -9.17 3.52
N ILE A 33 -4.56 -9.40 3.29
CA ILE A 33 -4.09 -10.50 2.43
C ILE A 33 -4.32 -11.89 3.04
N LYS A 34 -4.52 -11.99 4.37
CA LYS A 34 -4.88 -13.25 5.04
C LYS A 34 -6.29 -13.74 4.69
N ALA A 35 -7.15 -12.89 4.13
CA ALA A 35 -8.52 -13.25 3.78
C ALA A 35 -8.60 -14.42 2.81
N GLY A 36 -9.57 -15.32 3.01
CA GLY A 36 -9.74 -16.54 2.21
C GLY A 36 -9.95 -16.29 0.71
N ARG A 37 -10.55 -15.15 0.34
CA ARG A 37 -10.77 -14.75 -1.06
C ARG A 37 -9.50 -14.64 -1.91
N TYR A 38 -8.34 -14.50 -1.28
CA TYR A 38 -7.05 -14.39 -1.96
C TYR A 38 -6.31 -15.72 -2.09
N ALA A 39 -6.91 -16.85 -1.70
CA ALA A 39 -6.25 -18.16 -1.75
C ALA A 39 -5.83 -18.59 -3.16
N GLU A 40 -6.60 -18.21 -4.19
CA GLU A 40 -6.34 -18.53 -5.60
C GLU A 40 -6.22 -17.25 -6.46
N ASP A 41 -5.94 -16.11 -5.83
CA ASP A 41 -5.70 -14.86 -6.54
C ASP A 41 -4.23 -14.77 -6.98
N PHE A 42 -3.97 -15.07 -8.25
CA PHE A 42 -2.63 -15.05 -8.83
C PHE A 42 -2.16 -13.66 -9.29
N SER A 43 -2.95 -12.60 -9.06
CA SER A 43 -2.55 -11.22 -9.33
C SER A 43 -1.58 -10.67 -8.26
N PRO A 44 -0.78 -9.63 -8.58
CA PRO A 44 0.04 -8.95 -7.58
C PRO A 44 -0.82 -8.22 -6.54
N LEU A 45 -0.22 -7.82 -5.42
CA LEU A 45 -0.90 -7.03 -4.38
C LEU A 45 -1.49 -5.73 -4.95
N ASP A 46 -0.68 -4.99 -5.71
CA ASP A 46 -1.08 -3.76 -6.40
C ASP A 46 -0.55 -3.78 -7.84
N PRO A 47 -1.44 -3.83 -8.86
CA PRO A 47 -1.02 -3.75 -10.26
C PRO A 47 -0.44 -2.39 -10.68
N GLU A 48 -0.72 -1.32 -9.94
CA GLU A 48 -0.24 0.05 -10.25
C GLU A 48 1.14 0.35 -9.63
N LEU A 49 1.67 -0.56 -8.82
CA LEU A 49 2.93 -0.36 -8.11
C LEU A 49 3.99 -1.36 -8.60
N ASP A 50 5.11 -0.83 -9.08
CA ASP A 50 6.28 -1.63 -9.43
C ASP A 50 7.26 -1.67 -8.25
N CYS A 51 7.34 -2.81 -7.57
CA CYS A 51 8.29 -3.06 -6.50
C CYS A 51 8.66 -4.55 -6.46
N TYR A 52 9.64 -4.91 -5.62
CA TYR A 52 10.07 -6.31 -5.49
C TYR A 52 8.91 -7.26 -5.19
N THR A 53 7.96 -6.85 -4.35
CA THR A 53 6.79 -7.65 -3.98
C THR A 53 5.83 -7.88 -5.15
N SER A 54 5.83 -7.02 -6.17
CA SER A 54 4.93 -7.12 -7.34
C SER A 54 5.22 -8.34 -8.22
N GLN A 55 6.35 -9.01 -8.03
CA GLN A 55 6.70 -10.27 -8.70
C GLN A 55 5.96 -11.49 -8.12
N PHE A 56 5.34 -11.33 -6.95
CA PHE A 56 4.67 -12.41 -6.23
C PHE A 56 3.16 -12.23 -6.25
N SER A 57 2.45 -13.35 -6.33
CA SER A 57 0.99 -13.33 -6.28
C SER A 57 0.45 -13.12 -4.87
N LYS A 58 -0.78 -12.61 -4.78
CA LYS A 58 -1.53 -12.56 -3.53
C LYS A 58 -1.69 -13.94 -2.90
N ALA A 59 -1.98 -14.97 -3.70
CA ALA A 59 -2.07 -16.35 -3.25
C ALA A 59 -0.80 -16.83 -2.54
N TYR A 60 0.38 -16.53 -3.12
CA TYR A 60 1.66 -16.89 -2.54
C TYR A 60 1.94 -16.15 -1.23
N ILE A 61 1.74 -14.82 -1.22
CA ILE A 61 1.95 -14.00 -0.03
C ILE A 61 1.00 -14.42 1.09
N ARG A 62 -0.26 -14.70 0.76
CA ARG A 62 -1.24 -15.25 1.71
C ARG A 62 -0.78 -16.58 2.29
N HIS A 63 -0.30 -17.49 1.44
CA HIS A 63 0.21 -18.79 1.89
C HIS A 63 1.32 -18.59 2.92
N LEU A 64 2.35 -17.80 2.61
CA LEU A 64 3.46 -17.50 3.54
C LEU A 64 2.95 -16.95 4.88
N LEU A 65 2.00 -16.01 4.85
CA LEU A 65 1.45 -15.41 6.06
C LEU A 65 0.57 -16.35 6.90
N ASN A 66 0.07 -17.43 6.31
CA ASN A 66 -0.73 -18.44 7.01
C ASN A 66 0.12 -19.58 7.58
N VAL A 67 1.30 -19.82 7.02
CA VAL A 67 2.28 -20.76 7.57
C VAL A 67 3.29 -20.08 8.50
N ASP A 68 3.02 -18.83 8.89
CA ASP A 68 3.85 -17.99 9.77
C ASP A 68 5.31 -17.80 9.29
N GLU A 69 5.50 -17.82 7.97
CA GLU A 69 6.79 -17.58 7.34
C GLU A 69 7.15 -16.08 7.36
N ILE A 70 8.35 -15.77 7.87
CA ILE A 70 8.83 -14.38 8.04
C ILE A 70 8.90 -13.65 6.69
N THR A 71 9.21 -14.37 5.60
CA THR A 71 9.25 -13.82 4.25
C THR A 71 7.92 -13.14 3.86
N GLY A 72 6.78 -13.67 4.30
CA GLY A 72 5.48 -13.05 4.06
C GLY A 72 5.39 -11.66 4.71
N LEU A 73 5.86 -11.51 5.95
CA LEU A 73 5.88 -10.23 6.66
C LEU A 73 6.83 -9.23 5.97
N THR A 74 7.98 -9.70 5.50
CA THR A 74 8.97 -8.89 4.77
C THR A 74 8.40 -8.38 3.46
N LEU A 75 7.77 -9.24 2.65
CA LEU A 75 7.19 -8.87 1.37
C LEU A 75 6.07 -7.82 1.52
N VAL A 76 5.16 -7.99 2.48
CA VAL A 76 4.11 -6.98 2.73
C VAL A 76 4.72 -5.68 3.26
N THR A 77 5.81 -5.74 4.03
CA THR A 77 6.51 -4.55 4.50
C THR A 77 7.12 -3.77 3.33
N ILE A 78 7.79 -4.47 2.40
CA ILE A 78 8.34 -3.87 1.18
C ILE A 78 7.22 -3.21 0.35
N GLN A 79 6.09 -3.91 0.15
CA GLN A 79 4.92 -3.37 -0.55
C GLN A 79 4.44 -2.06 0.09
N ASN A 80 4.24 -2.05 1.41
CA ASN A 80 3.71 -0.90 2.11
C ASN A 80 4.66 0.29 2.08
N LEU A 81 5.97 0.06 2.24
CA LEU A 81 6.96 1.13 2.13
C LEU A 81 7.01 1.69 0.71
N ALA A 82 7.01 0.82 -0.30
CA ALA A 82 6.97 1.24 -1.70
C ALA A 82 5.72 2.06 -2.02
N PHE A 83 4.54 1.64 -1.53
CA PHE A 83 3.31 2.40 -1.68
C PHE A 83 3.39 3.79 -1.04
N TYR A 84 3.92 3.91 0.18
CA TYR A 84 4.05 5.21 0.85
C TYR A 84 5.01 6.15 0.10
N LEU A 85 6.12 5.62 -0.43
CA LEU A 85 7.06 6.39 -1.24
C LEU A 85 6.41 6.86 -2.56
N ASP A 86 5.69 5.98 -3.26
CA ASP A 86 4.95 6.34 -4.48
C ASP A 86 3.83 7.33 -4.19
N PHE A 87 3.11 7.16 -3.08
CA PHE A 87 2.07 8.09 -2.64
C PHE A 87 2.63 9.51 -2.46
N VAL A 88 3.73 9.65 -1.72
CA VAL A 88 4.36 10.97 -1.50
C VAL A 88 4.92 11.54 -2.81
N LYS A 89 5.45 10.68 -3.70
CA LYS A 89 5.91 11.09 -5.04
C LYS A 89 4.77 11.66 -5.88
N LYS A 90 3.65 10.95 -5.99
CA LYS A 90 2.46 11.40 -6.73
C LYS A 90 1.82 12.64 -6.11
N LEU A 91 1.81 12.71 -4.77
CA LEU A 91 1.38 13.89 -4.05
C LEU A 91 2.22 15.12 -4.40
N ARG A 92 3.56 15.00 -4.40
CA ARG A 92 4.47 16.09 -4.80
C ARG A 92 4.25 16.51 -6.25
N GLN A 93 4.08 15.54 -7.16
CA GLN A 93 3.77 15.81 -8.57
C GLN A 93 2.45 16.56 -8.74
N SER A 94 1.41 16.21 -7.99
CA SER A 94 0.12 16.90 -8.05
C SER A 94 0.20 18.37 -7.61
N ILE A 95 1.06 18.69 -6.64
CA ILE A 95 1.31 20.08 -6.23
C ILE A 95 2.00 20.83 -7.37
N GLN A 96 3.05 20.26 -7.97
CA GLN A 96 3.79 20.87 -9.07
C GLN A 96 2.90 21.12 -10.31
N ASN A 97 1.95 20.22 -10.56
CA ASN A 97 1.05 20.29 -11.71
C ASN A 97 -0.24 21.08 -11.44
N ASN A 98 -0.41 21.67 -10.25
CA ASN A 98 -1.65 22.34 -9.82
C ASN A 98 -2.90 21.43 -9.85
N THR A 99 -2.74 20.10 -9.68
CA THR A 99 -3.83 19.11 -9.65
C THR A 99 -4.00 18.46 -8.26
N PHE A 100 -3.54 19.13 -7.22
CA PHE A 100 -3.55 18.60 -5.85
C PHE A 100 -4.96 18.28 -5.32
N ASP A 101 -5.95 19.12 -5.59
CA ASP A 101 -7.32 18.90 -5.12
C ASP A 101 -7.98 17.66 -5.75
N GLU A 102 -7.71 17.41 -7.04
CA GLU A 102 -8.16 16.20 -7.73
C GLU A 102 -7.50 14.94 -7.12
N PHE A 103 -6.19 15.02 -6.87
CA PHE A 103 -5.46 13.94 -6.21
C PHE A 103 -5.99 13.67 -4.80
N TYR A 104 -6.29 14.73 -4.03
CA TYR A 104 -6.89 14.62 -2.71
C TYR A 104 -8.24 13.89 -2.75
N LEU A 105 -9.15 14.29 -3.64
CA LEU A 105 -10.45 13.64 -3.80
C LEU A 105 -10.30 12.17 -4.22
N LYS A 106 -9.39 11.87 -5.16
CA LYS A 106 -9.08 10.49 -5.57
C LYS A 106 -8.66 9.64 -4.38
N VAL A 107 -7.74 10.14 -3.55
CA VAL A 107 -7.22 9.41 -2.38
C VAL A 107 -8.31 9.21 -1.33
N CYS A 108 -9.15 10.22 -1.05
CA CYS A 108 -10.27 10.10 -0.13
C CYS A 108 -11.31 9.07 -0.58
N ASN A 109 -11.52 8.91 -1.88
CA ASN A 109 -12.42 7.87 -2.42
C ASN A 109 -11.85 6.46 -2.24
N ILE A 110 -10.52 6.29 -2.35
CA ILE A 110 -9.85 5.00 -2.15
C ILE A 110 -9.75 4.65 -0.66
N TYR A 111 -9.49 5.66 0.19
CA TYR A 111 -9.34 5.54 1.62
C TYR A 111 -10.34 6.45 2.35
N PRO A 112 -11.62 6.05 2.41
CA PRO A 112 -12.61 6.78 3.19
C PRO A 112 -12.26 6.72 4.68
N ASN A 113 -12.67 7.77 5.42
CA ASN A 113 -12.55 7.84 6.88
C ASN A 113 -13.39 6.77 7.57
#